data_AF-A0A524MG94-F1
#
_entry.id   AF-A0A524MG94-F1
#
_cell.length_a   1.000
_cell.length_b   1.000
_cell.length_c   1.000
_cell.angle_alpha   90.00
_cell.angle_beta   90.00
_cell.angle_gamma   90.00
#
_symmetry.space_group_name_H-M   'P 1'
#
loop_
_entity.id
_entity.type
_entity.pdbx_description
1 polymer ?
#
loop_
_entity_poly.entity_id
_entity_poly.type
_entity_poly.pdbx_seq_one_letter_code
_entity_poly.pdbx_strand_id
1 'polypeptide(L)' 'MSFPRFLFRVKDRQIEEEAQNLVAHFGIKDVEIRRDDTIKDAWFEDNVALKTTYGLDDIREYMERLTAK' A
#
# COMPACT_ATOMS: atom_id res chain seq x y z
N MET A 1 -19.15 -7.96 4.49
CA MET A 1 -17.87 -7.32 4.88
C MET A 1 -17.20 -6.86 3.60
N SER A 2 -17.03 -5.56 3.40
CA SER A 2 -16.25 -5.06 2.26
C SER A 2 -14.79 -5.17 2.64
N PHE A 3 -14.03 -6.03 1.97
CA PHE A 3 -12.58 -5.97 2.09
C PHE A 3 -12.11 -4.66 1.45
N PRO A 4 -11.12 -3.97 2.04
CA PRO A 4 -10.54 -2.78 1.45
C PRO A 4 -9.98 -3.13 0.07
N ARG A 5 -10.13 -2.20 -0.88
CA ARG A 5 -9.67 -2.40 -2.27
C ARG A 5 -8.17 -2.68 -2.31
N PHE A 6 -7.43 -2.04 -1.40
CA PHE A 6 -6.01 -2.23 -1.27
C PHE A 6 -5.63 -2.69 0.14
N LEU A 7 -4.67 -3.59 0.23
CA LEU A 7 -4.05 -3.98 1.50
C LEU A 7 -2.57 -3.63 1.45
N PHE A 8 -2.12 -2.79 2.37
CA PHE A 8 -0.74 -2.36 2.48
C PHE A 8 -0.15 -2.92 3.78
N ARG A 9 0.71 -3.93 3.68
CA ARG A 9 1.48 -4.44 4.81
C ARG A 9 2.83 -3.74 4.91
N VAL A 10 3.16 -3.33 6.13
CA VAL A 10 4.40 -2.62 6.45
C VAL A 10 5.12 -3.32 7.60
N LYS A 11 6.44 -3.38 7.52
CA LYS A 11 7.26 -4.09 8.50
C LYS A 11 7.28 -3.39 9.86
N ASP A 12 7.35 -2.06 9.83
CA ASP A 12 7.58 -1.25 11.02
C ASP A 12 6.85 0.10 10.91
N ARG A 13 6.89 0.86 12.01
CA ARG A 13 6.19 2.13 12.15
C ARG A 13 6.72 3.20 11.19
N GLN A 14 8.00 3.21 10.86
CA GLN A 14 8.55 4.20 9.94
C GLN A 14 7.95 4.02 8.55
N ILE A 15 7.88 2.77 8.08
CA ILE A 15 7.25 2.44 6.79
C ILE A 15 5.73 2.65 6.86
N GLU A 16 5.09 2.43 8.01
CA GLU A 16 3.66 2.75 8.19
C GLU A 16 3.36 4.24 7.98
N GLU A 17 4.15 5.13 8.60
CA GLU A 17 3.98 6.57 8.47
C GLU A 17 4.20 7.02 7.01
N GLU A 18 5.22 6.47 6.34
CA GLU A 18 5.44 6.71 4.91
C GLU A 18 4.29 6.19 4.04
N ALA A 19 3.79 4.99 4.30
CA ALA A 19 2.65 4.41 3.59
C ALA A 19 1.38 5.25 3.77
N GLN A 20 1.13 5.75 4.99
CA GLN A 20 0.01 6.65 5.29
C GLN A 20 0.13 7.96 4.51
N ASN A 21 1.31 8.58 4.51
CA ASN A 21 1.57 9.80 3.75
C ASN A 21 1.36 9.59 2.25
N LEU A 22 1.84 8.47 1.73
CA LEU A 22 1.78 8.10 0.32
C LEU A 22 0.32 7.87 -0.13
N VAL A 23 -0.43 7.06 0.63
CA VAL A 23 -1.87 6.86 0.45
C VAL A 23 -2.65 8.18 0.48
N ALA A 24 -2.36 9.02 1.48
CA ALA A 24 -3.04 10.31 1.64
C ALA A 24 -2.71 11.27 0.49
N HIS A 25 -1.47 11.30 0.03
CA HIS A 25 -1.02 12.08 -1.11
C HIS A 25 -1.74 11.69 -2.40
N PHE A 26 -1.94 10.40 -2.63
CA PHE A 26 -2.66 9.86 -3.77
C PHE A 26 -4.19 9.88 -3.63
N GLY A 27 -4.73 10.28 -2.47
CA GLY A 27 -6.17 10.34 -2.23
C GLY A 27 -6.86 8.97 -2.24
N ILE A 28 -6.13 7.88 -1.95
CA ILE A 28 -6.67 6.52 -1.97
C ILE A 28 -7.41 6.26 -0.64
N LYS A 29 -8.73 6.14 -0.70
CA LYS A 29 -9.58 6.00 0.51
C LYS A 29 -9.83 4.54 0.92
N ASP A 30 -9.80 3.61 -0.03
CA ASP A 30 -10.14 2.21 0.18
C ASP A 30 -8.88 1.35 0.39
N VAL A 31 -8.01 1.76 1.31
CA VAL A 31 -6.78 1.02 1.65
C VAL A 31 -6.69 0.77 3.15
N GLU A 32 -6.31 -0.45 3.50
CA GLU A 32 -5.98 -0.83 4.86
C GLU A 32 -4.47 -0.95 5.00
N ILE A 33 -3.89 -0.22 5.95
CA ILE A 33 -2.47 -0.31 6.27
C ILE A 33 -2.34 -1.17 7.53
N ARG A 34 -1.56 -2.25 7.45
CA ARG A 34 -1.36 -3.22 8.52
C ARG A 34 0.10 -3.42 8.82
N ARG A 35 0.49 -3.25 10.08
CA ARG A 35 1.83 -3.63 10.54
C ARG A 35 1.94 -5.15 10.65
N ASP A 36 2.99 -5.70 10.07
CA ASP A 36 3.30 -7.12 10.06
C ASP A 36 4.83 -7.27 10.13
N ASP A 37 5.37 -7.54 11.31
CA ASP A 37 6.82 -7.65 11.53
C ASP A 37 7.43 -8.93 10.93
N THR A 38 6.58 -9.84 10.42
CA THR A 38 7.02 -11.08 9.79
C THR A 38 7.46 -10.88 8.32
N ILE A 39 7.12 -9.73 7.72
CA ILE A 39 7.49 -9.42 6.34
C ILE A 39 8.89 -8.78 6.29
N LYS A 40 9.66 -9.13 5.26
CA LYS A 40 10.99 -8.54 5.06
C LYS A 40 10.93 -7.10 4.52
N ASP A 41 9.94 -6.84 3.67
CA ASP A 41 9.72 -5.61 2.93
C ASP A 41 8.24 -5.24 2.89
N ALA A 42 7.94 -3.99 2.54
CA ALA A 42 6.57 -3.53 2.32
C ALA A 42 5.86 -4.36 1.24
N TRP A 43 4.55 -4.59 1.41
CA TRP A 43 3.72 -5.31 0.45
C TRP A 43 2.40 -4.55 0.23
N PHE A 44 2.08 -4.26 -1.02
CA PHE A 44 0.79 -3.71 -1.43
C PHE A 44 0.03 -4.72 -2.31
N GLU A 45 -1.22 -4.97 -1.99
CA GLU A 45 -2.11 -5.85 -2.74
C GLU A 45 -3.34 -5.08 -3.22
N ASP A 46 -3.59 -5.14 -4.53
CA ASP A 46 -4.79 -4.62 -5.17
C ASP A 46 -5.78 -5.78 -5.38
N ASN A 47 -6.84 -5.81 -4.57
CA ASN A 47 -7.87 -6.85 -4.63
C ASN A 47 -8.72 -6.77 -5.91
N VAL A 48 -8.70 -5.65 -6.63
CA VAL A 48 -9.45 -5.47 -7.88
C VAL A 48 -8.60 -5.91 -9.08
N ALA A 49 -7.34 -5.51 -9.12
CA ALA A 49 -6.41 -5.92 -10.16
C ALA A 49 -5.79 -7.31 -9.93
N LEU A 50 -6.02 -7.91 -8.75
CA LEU A 50 -5.37 -9.14 -8.28
C LEU A 50 -3.84 -9.07 -8.40
N LYS A 51 -3.29 -7.89 -8.11
CA LYS A 51 -1.86 -7.59 -8.27
C LYS A 51 -1.23 -7.32 -6.92
N THR A 52 -0.08 -7.93 -6.74
CA THR A 52 0.75 -7.84 -5.55
C THR A 52 2.07 -7.15 -5.92
N THR A 53 2.40 -6.07 -5.21
CA THR A 53 3.63 -5.28 -5.37
C THR A 53 4.42 -5.31 -4.07
N TYR A 54 5.72 -5.53 -4.14
CA TYR A 54 6.61 -5.60 -2.97
C TYR A 54 7.63 -4.47 -3.02
N GLY A 55 8.07 -3.98 -1.87
CA GLY A 55 9.02 -2.87 -1.76
C GLY A 55 8.32 -1.50 -1.81
N LEU A 56 8.75 -0.56 -0.96
CA LEU A 56 8.09 0.74 -0.84
C LEU A 56 8.20 1.57 -2.14
N ASP A 57 9.34 1.49 -2.83
CA ASP A 57 9.58 2.23 -4.09
C ASP A 57 8.67 1.72 -5.23
N ASP A 58 8.58 0.39 -5.41
CA ASP A 58 7.68 -0.22 -6.40
C ASP A 58 6.21 0.11 -6.12
N ILE A 59 5.83 0.14 -4.83
CA ILE A 59 4.48 0.53 -4.41
C ILE A 59 4.22 2.00 -4.75
N ARG A 60 5.18 2.88 -4.50
CA ARG A 60 5.10 4.30 -4.90
C ARG A 60 4.87 4.42 -6.40
N GLU A 61 5.75 3.83 -7.21
CA GLU A 61 5.61 3.87 -8.67
C GLU A 61 4.28 3.30 -9.16
N TYR A 62 3.81 2.21 -8.54
CA TYR A 62 2.52 1.62 -8.88
C TYR A 62 1.36 2.57 -8.56
N MET A 63 1.36 3.20 -7.38
CA MET A 63 0.33 4.16 -6.98
C MET A 63 0.37 5.42 -7.82
N GLU A 64 1.55 5.94 -8.16
CA GLU A 64 1.74 7.06 -9.09
C GLU A 64 1.09 6.76 -10.46
N ARG A 65 1.34 5.57 -11.01
CA ARG A 65 0.72 5.14 -12.28
C ARG A 65 -0.79 5.01 -12.20
N LEU A 66 -1.34 4.64 -11.04
CA LEU A 66 -2.79 4.54 -10.84
C LEU A 66 -3.45 5.92 -10.76
N THR A 67 -2.76 6.91 -10.20
CA THR A 67 -3.31 8.26 -9.96
C THR A 67 -2.97 9.28 -11.04
N ALA A 68 -2.00 9.02 -11.92
CA ALA A 68 -1.57 9.93 -12.99
C ALA A 68 -2.60 10.09 -14.14
N LYS A 69 -3.90 10.09 -13.83
CA LYS A 69 -4.99 10.34 -14.77
C LYS A 69 -5.28 11.82 -14.96
#